data_AF-A0AAV2EJL0-F1
#
_entry.id   AF-A0AAV2EJL0-F1
#
_cell.length_a   1.000
_cell.length_b   1.000
_cell.length_c   1.000
_cell.angle_alpha   90.00
_cell.angle_beta   90.00
_cell.angle_gamma   90.00
#
_symmetry.space_group_name_H-M   'P 1'
#
loop_
_entity.id
_entity.type
_entity.pdbx_description
1 polymer ?
#
loop_
_entity_poly.entity_id
_entity_poly.type
_entity_poly.pdbx_seq_one_letter_code
_entity_poly.pdbx_strand_id
1 'polypeptide(L)'
;MAPSIPCFDLGRAIFSFLVIVLSVSTIHALSEDPAAPLPSVYEILPKYGLPSGLLPDSVVSYTLDDDGNFAVTLAKPCYIQFDYLVYYAEKITGKLSYGSITNLEGIKVQKLFLWLDVDKIEVDLPPADSIYFHVGFINKKLDVDQFETVHSCRDGVSGTPCKGFWKRAIELPVPVMKETPLLITE
;
A
#
# COMPACT_ATOMS: atom_id res chain seq x y z
N MET A 1 -8.34 -47.57 66.67
CA MET A 1 -9.40 -48.48 66.17
C MET A 1 -9.53 -48.28 64.66
N ALA A 2 -9.60 -49.36 63.88
CA ALA A 2 -9.29 -49.45 62.45
C ALA A 2 -10.13 -48.58 61.48
N PRO A 3 -9.61 -48.22 60.28
CA PRO A 3 -10.41 -47.76 59.17
C PRO A 3 -11.10 -48.94 58.46
N SER A 4 -12.41 -48.86 58.31
CA SER A 4 -13.22 -49.76 57.49
C SER A 4 -13.16 -49.36 56.01
N ILE A 5 -12.85 -50.34 55.15
CA ILE A 5 -12.85 -50.24 53.69
C ILE A 5 -14.30 -50.42 53.17
N PRO A 6 -14.81 -49.54 52.29
CA PRO A 6 -15.98 -49.87 51.48
C PRO A 6 -15.61 -50.37 50.07
N CYS A 7 -16.45 -51.33 49.67
CA CYS A 7 -16.41 -52.23 48.52
C CYS A 7 -16.48 -51.51 47.16
N PHE A 8 -15.71 -51.99 46.19
CA PHE A 8 -15.66 -51.47 44.82
C PHE A 8 -16.84 -52.02 44.00
N ASP A 9 -17.76 -51.14 43.62
CA ASP A 9 -18.97 -51.50 42.88
C ASP A 9 -18.65 -51.69 41.39
N LEU A 10 -18.63 -52.97 40.98
CA LEU A 10 -18.23 -53.47 39.66
C LEU A 10 -19.19 -53.06 38.51
N GLY A 11 -20.29 -52.36 38.82
CA GLY A 11 -21.34 -51.96 37.86
C GLY A 11 -21.10 -50.68 37.06
N ARG A 12 -20.15 -49.80 37.45
CA ARG A 12 -19.92 -48.50 36.76
C ARG A 12 -18.92 -48.56 35.60
N ALA A 13 -18.14 -49.63 35.49
CA ALA A 13 -17.10 -49.74 34.46
C ALA A 13 -17.65 -50.06 33.06
N ILE A 14 -18.79 -50.76 32.99
CA ILE A 14 -19.35 -51.21 31.71
C ILE A 14 -20.02 -50.06 30.95
N PHE A 15 -20.70 -49.15 31.65
CA PHE A 15 -21.35 -47.98 31.03
C PHE A 15 -20.34 -46.91 30.58
N SER A 16 -19.16 -46.86 31.21
CA SER A 16 -18.09 -45.93 30.81
C SER A 16 -17.37 -46.38 29.53
N PHE A 17 -17.32 -47.69 29.24
CA PHE A 17 -16.62 -48.20 28.06
C PHE A 17 -17.41 -47.94 26.76
N LEU A 18 -18.74 -47.93 26.82
CA LEU A 18 -19.62 -47.76 25.65
C LEU A 18 -19.69 -46.31 25.14
N VAL A 19 -19.40 -45.32 26.01
CA VAL A 19 -19.33 -43.89 25.63
C VAL A 19 -18.01 -43.56 24.92
N ILE A 20 -16.92 -44.26 25.26
CA ILE A 20 -15.58 -44.00 24.68
C ILE A 20 -15.51 -44.44 23.21
N VAL A 21 -16.27 -45.48 22.81
CA VAL A 21 -16.25 -45.98 21.42
C VAL A 21 -17.04 -45.06 20.46
N LEU A 22 -18.03 -44.31 20.96
CA LEU A 22 -18.82 -43.37 20.15
C LEU A 22 -18.13 -42.00 19.92
N SER A 23 -17.11 -41.65 20.70
CA SER A 23 -16.31 -40.43 20.48
C SER A 23 -15.26 -40.56 19.37
N VAL A 24 -15.08 -41.74 18.78
CA VAL A 24 -14.19 -41.94 17.60
C VAL A 24 -14.91 -41.53 16.31
N SER A 25 -15.60 -40.39 16.32
CA SER A 25 -16.04 -39.74 15.10
C SER A 25 -14.96 -38.74 14.69
N THR A 26 -14.01 -39.25 13.89
CA THR A 26 -13.29 -38.49 12.84
C THR A 26 -13.01 -37.02 13.13
N ILE A 27 -12.00 -36.74 13.95
CA ILE A 27 -11.31 -35.45 13.89
C ILE A 27 -10.31 -35.56 12.74
N HIS A 28 -10.76 -35.26 11.51
CA HIS A 28 -9.84 -34.84 10.47
C HIS A 28 -9.43 -33.42 10.83
N ALA A 29 -8.33 -33.29 11.58
CA ALA A 29 -7.61 -32.04 11.63
C ALA A 29 -7.08 -31.80 10.20
N LEU A 30 -7.76 -30.94 9.44
CA LEU A 30 -7.13 -30.28 8.32
C LEU A 30 -6.05 -29.41 8.94
N SER A 31 -4.83 -29.92 8.92
CA SER A 31 -3.63 -29.13 9.12
C SER A 31 -3.64 -28.05 8.05
N GLU A 32 -4.17 -26.88 8.37
CA GLU A 32 -3.90 -25.68 7.60
C GLU A 32 -2.42 -25.42 7.79
N ASP A 33 -1.63 -25.88 6.81
CA ASP A 33 -0.22 -25.56 6.67
C ASP A 33 -0.11 -24.04 6.88
N PRO A 34 0.75 -23.53 7.78
CA PRO A 34 0.93 -22.11 7.93
C PRO A 34 1.47 -21.60 6.59
N ALA A 35 0.55 -21.09 5.76
CA ALA A 35 0.84 -20.57 4.44
C ALA A 35 2.02 -19.62 4.60
N ALA A 36 3.09 -19.89 3.85
CA ALA A 36 4.26 -19.03 3.83
C ALA A 36 3.79 -17.58 3.70
N PRO A 37 4.36 -16.64 4.47
CA PRO A 37 3.91 -15.25 4.45
C PRO A 37 3.90 -14.76 3.01
N LEU A 38 2.75 -14.26 2.56
CA LEU A 38 2.63 -13.70 1.22
C LEU A 38 3.71 -12.63 1.04
N PRO A 39 4.44 -12.64 -0.09
CA PRO A 39 5.46 -11.64 -0.35
C PRO A 39 4.83 -10.25 -0.28
N SER A 40 5.57 -9.24 0.17
CA SER A 40 5.02 -7.89 0.22
C SER A 40 4.69 -7.39 -1.20
N VAL A 41 3.73 -6.45 -1.33
CA VAL A 41 3.42 -5.86 -2.65
C VAL A 41 4.67 -5.23 -3.29
N TYR A 42 5.56 -4.68 -2.47
CA TYR A 42 6.83 -4.08 -2.89
C TYR A 42 7.83 -5.11 -3.44
N GLU A 43 7.69 -6.39 -3.10
CA GLU A 43 8.45 -7.50 -3.69
C GLU A 43 7.79 -8.09 -4.94
N ILE A 44 6.48 -7.93 -5.08
CA ILE A 44 5.73 -8.38 -6.26
C ILE A 44 5.95 -7.44 -7.45
N LEU A 45 5.92 -6.12 -7.25
CA LEU A 45 6.07 -5.15 -8.34
C LEU A 45 7.35 -5.37 -9.18
N PRO A 46 8.54 -5.60 -8.59
CA PRO A 46 9.76 -5.87 -9.36
C PRO A 46 9.71 -7.15 -10.19
N LYS A 47 8.96 -8.17 -9.76
CA LYS A 47 8.77 -9.40 -10.54
C LYS A 47 8.00 -9.16 -11.83
N TYR A 48 7.20 -8.09 -11.86
CA TYR A 48 6.51 -7.61 -13.05
C TYR A 48 7.25 -6.45 -13.72
N GLY A 49 8.54 -6.22 -13.40
CA GLY A 49 9.33 -5.16 -14.04
C GLY A 49 8.92 -3.74 -13.63
N LEU A 50 8.20 -3.57 -12.51
CA LEU A 50 7.84 -2.27 -11.96
C LEU A 50 8.69 -1.94 -10.73
N PRO A 51 9.02 -0.66 -10.50
CA PRO A 51 9.84 -0.26 -9.36
C PRO A 51 9.11 -0.50 -8.03
N SER A 52 9.85 -0.87 -6.99
CA SER A 52 9.28 -1.27 -5.70
C SER A 52 8.56 -0.13 -4.97
N GLY A 53 9.00 1.12 -5.15
CA GLY A 53 8.45 2.32 -4.54
C GLY A 53 7.31 2.99 -5.30
N LEU A 54 6.64 2.27 -6.21
CA LEU A 54 5.49 2.79 -6.95
C LEU A 54 4.29 3.13 -6.05
N LEU A 55 4.18 2.40 -4.93
CA LEU A 55 3.11 2.53 -3.94
C LEU A 55 3.64 3.17 -2.64
N PRO A 56 2.80 3.90 -1.89
CA PRO A 56 3.18 4.48 -0.59
C PRO A 56 3.43 3.40 0.45
N ASP A 57 4.20 3.73 1.50
CA ASP A 57 4.47 2.84 2.65
C ASP A 57 3.23 2.42 3.45
N SER A 58 2.09 3.09 3.24
CA SER A 58 0.84 2.92 3.98
C SER A 58 -0.02 1.74 3.51
N VAL A 59 0.51 0.84 2.67
CA VAL A 59 -0.19 -0.38 2.24
C VAL A 59 -0.43 -1.31 3.43
N VAL A 60 -1.69 -1.70 3.62
CA VAL A 60 -2.13 -2.65 4.65
C VAL A 60 -2.26 -4.06 4.08
N SER A 61 -2.80 -4.18 2.87
CA SER A 61 -2.99 -5.46 2.21
C SER A 61 -3.04 -5.30 0.70
N TYR A 62 -2.83 -6.41 0.00
CA TYR A 62 -3.01 -6.50 -1.44
C TYR A 62 -3.59 -7.86 -1.84
N THR A 63 -4.22 -7.91 -3.00
CA THR A 63 -4.62 -9.14 -3.68
C THR A 63 -4.08 -9.11 -5.11
N LEU A 64 -3.73 -10.28 -5.63
CA LEU A 64 -3.31 -10.47 -7.01
C LEU A 64 -3.86 -11.81 -7.50
N ASP A 65 -4.72 -11.75 -8.50
CA ASP A 65 -5.31 -12.92 -9.15
C ASP A 65 -4.38 -13.45 -10.25
N ASP A 66 -4.55 -14.71 -10.64
CA ASP A 66 -3.76 -15.34 -11.72
C ASP A 66 -3.93 -14.60 -13.07
N ASP A 67 -5.09 -13.97 -13.29
CA ASP A 67 -5.38 -13.15 -14.47
C ASP A 67 -4.69 -11.77 -14.46
N GLY A 68 -3.95 -11.46 -13.40
CA GLY A 68 -3.24 -10.20 -13.18
C GLY A 68 -4.10 -9.08 -12.57
N ASN A 69 -5.37 -9.33 -12.25
CA ASN A 69 -6.18 -8.34 -11.53
C ASN A 69 -5.57 -8.15 -10.13
N PHE A 70 -5.25 -6.91 -9.78
CA PHE A 70 -4.66 -6.59 -8.49
C PHE A 70 -5.47 -5.51 -7.78
N ALA A 71 -5.53 -5.60 -6.47
CA ALA A 71 -6.09 -4.57 -5.62
C ALA A 71 -5.16 -4.31 -4.43
N VAL A 72 -5.02 -3.05 -4.05
CA VAL A 72 -4.21 -2.62 -2.92
C VAL A 72 -5.09 -1.79 -2.00
N THR A 73 -5.00 -2.06 -0.71
CA THR A 73 -5.70 -1.30 0.33
C THR A 73 -4.68 -0.60 1.20
N LEU A 74 -4.78 0.72 1.26
CA LEU A 74 -4.00 1.59 2.14
C LEU A 74 -4.73 1.79 3.47
N ALA A 75 -4.00 2.14 4.52
CA ALA A 75 -4.61 2.46 5.82
C ALA A 75 -5.50 3.72 5.77
N LYS A 76 -5.20 4.63 4.84
CA LYS A 76 -5.91 5.89 4.59
C LYS A 76 -5.53 6.42 3.20
N PRO A 77 -6.33 7.32 2.61
CA PRO A 77 -5.91 8.06 1.43
C PRO A 77 -4.58 8.79 1.67
N CYS A 78 -3.76 8.86 0.64
CA CYS A 78 -2.37 9.23 0.75
C CYS A 78 -1.94 10.28 -0.27
N TYR A 79 -1.06 11.20 0.13
CA TYR A 79 -0.45 12.16 -0.76
C TYR A 79 1.07 11.97 -0.77
N ILE A 80 1.66 11.88 -1.96
CA ILE A 80 3.11 11.85 -2.16
C ILE A 80 3.49 13.01 -3.06
N GLN A 81 4.57 13.70 -2.70
CA GLN A 81 5.13 14.80 -3.49
C GLN A 81 6.36 14.28 -4.23
N PHE A 82 6.20 14.04 -5.53
CA PHE A 82 7.30 13.86 -6.48
C PHE A 82 7.58 15.22 -7.16
N ASP A 83 7.90 15.22 -8.45
CA ASP A 83 7.85 16.43 -9.30
C ASP A 83 6.49 17.15 -9.25
N TYR A 84 5.42 16.41 -8.92
CA TYR A 84 4.08 16.91 -8.71
C TYR A 84 3.37 16.12 -7.59
N LEU A 85 2.25 16.66 -7.12
CA LEU A 85 1.46 16.04 -6.07
C LEU A 85 0.64 14.88 -6.66
N VAL A 86 0.85 13.68 -6.10
CA VAL A 86 0.12 12.46 -6.44
C VAL A 86 -0.76 12.07 -5.26
N TYR A 87 -2.03 11.83 -5.55
CA TYR A 87 -3.01 11.32 -4.62
C TYR A 87 -3.25 9.84 -4.88
N TYR A 88 -3.23 9.06 -3.81
CA TYR A 88 -3.59 7.65 -3.80
C TYR A 88 -4.84 7.50 -2.93
N ALA A 89 -5.89 6.91 -3.49
CA ALA A 89 -7.09 6.54 -2.77
C ALA A 89 -6.81 5.38 -1.82
N GLU A 90 -7.69 5.18 -0.84
CA GLU A 90 -7.60 4.06 0.11
C GLU A 90 -7.62 2.70 -0.60
N LYS A 91 -8.39 2.57 -1.68
CA LYS A 91 -8.41 1.39 -2.52
C LYS A 91 -7.89 1.74 -3.92
N ILE A 92 -6.89 0.99 -4.36
CA ILE A 92 -6.30 1.09 -5.70
C ILE A 92 -6.56 -0.24 -6.40
N THR A 93 -6.98 -0.20 -7.66
CA THR A 93 -7.25 -1.40 -8.45
C THR A 93 -6.67 -1.28 -9.84
N GLY A 94 -6.42 -2.41 -10.48
CA GLY A 94 -6.16 -2.47 -11.90
C GLY A 94 -5.73 -3.86 -12.33
N LYS A 95 -5.04 -3.92 -13.47
CA LYS A 95 -4.50 -5.15 -14.04
C LYS A 95 -3.00 -5.04 -14.23
N LEU A 96 -2.28 -5.79 -13.40
CA LEU A 96 -0.83 -5.91 -13.37
C LEU A 96 -0.37 -6.84 -14.49
N SER A 97 0.61 -6.37 -15.26
CA SER A 97 1.27 -7.12 -16.33
C SER A 97 2.74 -6.73 -16.37
N TYR A 98 3.56 -7.49 -17.10
CA TYR A 98 4.98 -7.17 -17.17
C TYR A 98 5.19 -5.77 -17.75
N GLY A 99 5.84 -4.91 -16.98
CA GLY A 99 6.17 -3.53 -17.30
C GLY A 99 4.98 -2.56 -17.20
N SER A 100 3.78 -2.98 -16.81
CA SER A 100 2.64 -2.05 -16.76
C SER A 100 1.49 -2.44 -15.83
N ILE A 101 0.76 -1.42 -15.39
CA ILE A 101 -0.52 -1.51 -14.71
C ILE A 101 -1.56 -0.82 -15.59
N THR A 102 -2.60 -1.53 -15.99
CA THR A 102 -3.69 -1.02 -16.85
C THR A 102 -5.03 -1.02 -16.11
N ASN A 103 -6.03 -0.30 -16.62
CA ASN A 103 -7.33 -0.14 -15.95
C ASN A 103 -7.16 0.33 -14.50
N LEU A 104 -6.20 1.24 -14.30
CA LEU A 104 -5.80 1.71 -12.99
C LEU A 104 -6.85 2.68 -12.46
N GLU A 105 -7.32 2.43 -11.24
CA GLU A 105 -8.21 3.32 -10.52
C GLU A 105 -7.63 3.63 -9.14
N GLY A 106 -7.93 4.84 -8.64
CA GLY A 106 -7.53 5.26 -7.31
C GLY A 106 -6.20 6.03 -7.26
N ILE A 107 -5.57 6.34 -8.39
CA ILE A 107 -4.40 7.22 -8.44
C ILE A 107 -4.75 8.47 -9.24
N LYS A 108 -4.47 9.66 -8.68
CA LYS A 108 -4.69 10.94 -9.33
C LYS A 108 -3.46 11.82 -9.24
N VAL A 109 -3.24 12.64 -10.26
CA VAL A 109 -2.17 13.64 -10.30
C VAL A 109 -2.74 15.04 -10.33
N GLN A 110 -2.08 15.99 -9.67
CA GLN A 110 -2.50 17.38 -9.70
C GLN A 110 -1.85 18.14 -10.86
N LYS A 111 -2.65 18.74 -11.75
CA LYS A 111 -2.18 19.57 -12.85
C LYS A 111 -3.08 20.79 -13.01
N LEU A 112 -2.51 22.00 -13.10
CA LEU A 112 -3.26 23.26 -13.24
C LEU A 112 -4.41 23.38 -12.22
N PHE A 113 -4.15 22.97 -10.97
CA PHE A 113 -5.13 22.93 -9.86
C PHE A 113 -6.28 21.91 -10.01
N LEU A 114 -6.27 21.07 -11.05
CA LEU A 114 -7.23 19.98 -11.25
C LEU A 114 -6.62 18.63 -10.89
N TRP A 115 -7.44 17.72 -10.37
CA TRP A 115 -7.07 16.32 -10.15
C TRP A 115 -7.45 15.50 -11.37
N LEU A 116 -6.48 14.80 -11.95
CA LEU A 116 -6.69 13.97 -13.12
C LEU A 116 -6.37 12.51 -12.79
N ASP A 117 -7.25 11.61 -13.20
CA ASP A 117 -7.10 10.16 -12.98
C ASP A 117 -5.97 9.57 -13.84
N VAL A 118 -5.22 8.64 -13.24
CA VAL A 118 -4.16 7.89 -13.93
C VAL A 118 -4.72 6.54 -14.33
N ASP A 119 -4.93 6.33 -15.63
CA ASP A 119 -5.56 5.12 -16.17
C ASP A 119 -4.56 3.97 -16.39
N LYS A 120 -3.27 4.31 -16.58
CA LYS A 120 -2.20 3.35 -16.85
C LYS A 120 -0.85 3.85 -16.35
N ILE A 121 -0.05 2.93 -15.83
CA ILE A 121 1.37 3.14 -15.53
C ILE A 121 2.19 2.15 -16.34
N GLU A 122 3.25 2.59 -17.00
CA GLU A 122 4.18 1.69 -17.70
C GLU A 122 5.62 2.14 -17.62
N VAL A 123 6.55 1.22 -17.79
CA VAL A 123 7.99 1.50 -17.90
C VAL A 123 8.49 1.25 -19.31
N ASP A 124 9.57 1.93 -19.70
CA ASP A 124 10.23 1.69 -20.99
C ASP A 124 10.79 0.25 -21.09
N LEU A 125 10.94 -0.24 -22.33
CA LEU A 125 11.64 -1.50 -22.61
C LEU A 125 13.08 -1.42 -22.06
N PRO A 126 13.63 -2.51 -21.50
CA PRO A 126 14.92 -2.47 -20.83
C PRO A 126 16.03 -1.85 -21.71
N PRO A 127 16.84 -0.90 -21.18
CA PRO A 127 16.82 -0.40 -19.80
C PRO A 127 15.64 0.55 -19.52
N ALA A 128 14.95 0.30 -18.41
CA ALA A 128 13.76 1.03 -18.00
C ALA A 128 14.15 2.33 -17.29
N ASP A 129 14.65 3.32 -18.05
CA ASP A 129 15.13 4.58 -17.48
C ASP A 129 13.97 5.53 -17.08
N SER A 130 12.73 5.15 -17.35
CA SER A 130 11.59 6.04 -17.19
C SER A 130 10.28 5.30 -16.98
N ILE A 131 9.40 5.96 -16.24
CA ILE A 131 8.04 5.53 -15.94
C ILE A 131 7.03 6.56 -16.46
N TYR A 132 5.95 6.07 -17.05
CA TYR A 132 4.92 6.89 -17.67
C TYR A 132 3.60 6.74 -16.96
N PHE A 133 3.07 7.86 -16.48
CA PHE A 133 1.73 7.95 -15.91
C PHE A 133 0.81 8.49 -17.01
N HIS A 134 -0.15 7.68 -17.42
CA HIS A 134 -1.11 7.99 -18.47
C HIS A 134 -2.40 8.54 -17.87
N VAL A 135 -2.82 9.69 -18.36
CA VAL A 135 -3.98 10.45 -17.91
C VAL A 135 -4.83 10.75 -19.15
N GLY A 136 -5.81 9.89 -19.41
CA GLY A 136 -6.56 9.88 -20.67
C GLY A 136 -5.62 9.78 -21.89
N PHE A 137 -5.61 10.83 -22.73
CA PHE A 137 -4.77 10.90 -23.94
C PHE A 137 -3.39 11.53 -23.72
N ILE A 138 -3.05 11.92 -22.49
CA ILE A 138 -1.79 12.60 -22.16
C ILE A 138 -0.95 11.68 -21.30
N ASN A 139 0.34 11.57 -21.60
CA ASN A 139 1.31 10.85 -20.77
C ASN A 139 2.28 11.82 -20.10
N LYS A 140 2.72 11.48 -18.88
CA LYS A 140 3.79 12.17 -18.18
C LYS A 140 4.95 11.21 -17.94
N LYS A 141 6.11 11.56 -18.51
CA LYS A 141 7.39 10.91 -18.24
C LYS A 141 7.91 11.35 -16.87
N LEU A 142 8.28 10.37 -16.06
CA LEU A 142 8.98 10.53 -14.79
C LEU A 142 10.23 9.65 -14.79
N ASP A 143 11.23 10.08 -14.02
CA ASP A 143 12.45 9.32 -13.82
C ASP A 143 12.18 8.11 -12.93
N VAL A 144 12.70 6.94 -13.31
CA VAL A 144 12.51 5.69 -12.56
C VAL A 144 13.13 5.77 -11.16
N ASP A 145 14.21 6.55 -11.00
CA ASP A 145 14.95 6.72 -9.75
C ASP A 145 14.04 7.23 -8.62
N GLN A 146 13.01 8.02 -8.96
CA GLN A 146 12.04 8.52 -7.99
C GLN A 146 11.20 7.41 -7.35
N PHE A 147 11.17 6.22 -7.94
CA PHE A 147 10.33 5.10 -7.50
C PHE A 147 11.14 3.90 -7.00
N GLU A 148 12.46 3.99 -6.93
CA GLU A 148 13.28 2.91 -6.39
C GLU A 148 12.99 2.67 -4.91
N THR A 149 12.73 3.74 -4.16
CA THR A 149 12.45 3.72 -2.73
C THR A 149 10.97 3.92 -2.44
N VAL A 150 10.44 3.18 -1.47
CA VAL A 150 9.07 3.36 -0.97
C VAL A 150 8.94 4.72 -0.27
N HIS A 151 7.93 5.50 -0.67
CA HIS A 151 7.69 6.84 -0.15
C HIS A 151 6.70 6.84 1.01
N SER A 152 7.01 7.65 2.03
CA SER A 152 6.11 7.79 3.16
C SER A 152 4.88 8.62 2.87
N CYS A 153 3.77 8.14 3.40
CA CYS A 153 2.50 8.81 3.24
C CYS A 153 2.44 10.14 3.99
N ARG A 154 2.23 11.24 3.27
CA ARG A 154 1.98 12.53 3.90
C ARG A 154 0.51 12.63 4.26
N ASP A 155 0.23 13.07 5.48
CA ASP A 155 -1.08 13.62 5.80
C ASP A 155 -1.34 14.75 4.80
N GLY A 156 -2.43 14.64 4.02
CA GLY A 156 -2.83 15.66 3.07
C GLY A 156 -2.84 17.03 3.74
N VAL A 157 -2.69 18.12 2.97
CA VAL A 157 -2.63 19.51 3.46
C VAL A 157 -3.79 19.79 4.43
N SER A 158 -3.56 19.42 5.68
CA SER A 158 -4.39 19.72 6.81
C SER A 158 -3.94 21.11 7.15
N GLY A 159 -4.55 22.08 6.48
CA GLY A 159 -4.76 23.39 7.06
C GLY A 159 -5.61 23.24 8.31
N THR A 160 -5.09 22.59 9.34
CA THR A 160 -5.43 22.96 10.70
C THR A 160 -4.59 24.20 10.94
N PRO A 161 -5.15 25.42 10.87
CA PRO A 161 -4.40 26.57 11.33
C PRO A 161 -4.04 26.27 12.77
N CYS A 162 -2.75 26.13 13.07
CA CYS A 162 -2.30 26.20 14.45
C CYS A 162 -2.83 27.53 14.99
N LYS A 163 -3.84 27.47 15.86
CA LYS A 163 -4.20 28.51 16.82
C LYS A 163 -2.96 28.73 17.69
N GLY A 164 -1.97 29.46 17.19
CA GLY A 164 -0.70 29.62 17.89
C GLY A 164 0.42 30.33 17.14
N PHE A 165 0.42 30.41 15.81
CA PHE A 165 1.57 30.97 15.08
C PHE A 165 1.42 32.43 14.62
N TRP A 166 0.23 33.02 14.71
CA TRP A 166 -0.04 34.39 14.23
C TRP A 166 0.32 35.52 15.20
N LYS A 167 1.01 35.25 16.32
CA LYS A 167 1.48 36.32 17.23
C LYS A 167 2.90 36.84 16.94
N ARG A 168 3.58 36.44 15.86
CA ARG A 168 4.98 36.85 15.65
C ARG A 168 5.44 37.22 14.24
N ALA A 169 4.56 37.46 13.27
CA ALA A 169 4.96 37.98 11.96
C ALA A 169 4.20 39.26 11.61
N ILE A 170 4.33 40.28 12.47
CA ILE A 170 4.22 41.68 12.05
C ILE A 170 5.66 42.10 11.70
N GLU A 171 5.81 42.70 10.52
CA GLU A 171 7.04 43.18 9.87
C GLU A 171 7.94 42.13 9.22
N LEU A 172 7.65 41.84 7.94
CA LEU A 172 8.68 41.50 6.97
C LEU A 172 9.17 42.80 6.29
N PRO A 173 10.46 43.13 6.35
CA PRO A 173 11.02 44.23 5.56
C PRO A 173 10.99 43.88 4.07
N VAL A 174 10.61 44.86 3.26
CA VAL A 174 10.50 44.73 1.79
C VAL A 174 11.89 44.40 1.19
N PRO A 175 12.04 43.34 0.40
CA PRO A 175 13.31 43.10 -0.30
C PRO A 175 13.40 44.03 -1.51
N VAL A 176 14.44 44.87 -1.49
CA VAL A 176 14.86 45.74 -2.60
C VAL A 176 15.29 44.87 -3.78
N MET A 177 14.53 44.94 -4.88
CA MET A 177 14.95 44.39 -6.17
C MET A 177 16.08 45.28 -6.70
N LYS A 178 17.30 44.73 -6.77
CA LYS A 178 18.48 45.40 -7.31
C LYS A 178 18.45 45.24 -8.82
N GLU A 179 18.43 46.36 -9.55
CA GLU A 179 18.48 46.39 -11.01
C GLU A 179 19.83 45.85 -11.52
N THR A 180 19.78 44.84 -12.38
CA THR A 180 20.96 44.35 -13.11
C THR A 180 21.08 45.14 -14.41
N PRO A 181 22.19 45.84 -14.68
CA PRO A 181 22.33 46.56 -15.94
C PRO A 181 22.62 45.59 -17.09
N LEU A 182 21.99 45.84 -18.24
CA LEU A 182 22.29 45.23 -19.53
C LEU A 182 23.72 45.57 -19.95
N LEU A 183 24.57 44.53 -20.09
CA LEU A 183 25.81 44.64 -20.85
C LEU A 183 25.49 44.43 -22.33
N ILE A 184 25.57 45.51 -23.09
CA ILE A 184 25.71 45.51 -24.55
C ILE A 184 27.23 45.41 -24.80
N THR A 185 27.66 44.41 -25.57
CA THR A 185 29.04 44.36 -26.08
C THR A 185 28.98 44.81 -27.54
N GLU A 186 29.83 45.77 -27.90
CA GLU A 186 30.12 46.17 -29.28
C GLU A 186 30.64 45.00 -30.13
#